data_AF-D8LPA3-F1
#
_entry.id   AF-D8LPA3-F1
#
_cell.length_a   1.000
_cell.length_b   1.000
_cell.length_c   1.000
_cell.angle_alpha   90.00
_cell.angle_beta   90.00
_cell.angle_gamma   90.00
#
_symmetry.space_group_name_H-M   'P 1'
#
loop_
_entity.id
_entity.type
_entity.pdbx_description
1 polymer ?
#
loop_
_entity_poly.entity_id
_entity_poly.type
_entity_poly.pdbx_seq_one_letter_code
_entity_poly.pdbx_strand_id
1 'polypeptide(L)'
;MSSAYATDLSQYPISISGDQIVQNIIQVAQSDGIDAVSLDHDFYGISQSGRVFSLASFRVVESGPNTNTGTLELHIFNSDGVSVPILTIGEDGTTIEGSLNVKGGHTSLETTSVVVEDKDMVLASGATSVDHLDKGGIILGTDESGAKEMLYDLGGDMWKSNIGINVDTDAAFTVGDAQTILDGAGLTIGDVSLTDGSLQLAPDISLGTEGLEIGDISVTPLGGLVIGSSDGSDVDTTVVLNKTGLTIGEEINLGVDSGLSIGSDVLLDEQGLYLKNTEAALYLGQTGWKIAYDSSSHHLLFEFYDANSSSYVTKAEFKA
;
A
#
# COMPACT_ATOMS: atom_id res chain seq x y z
N MET A 1 59.19 -48.32 -15.22
CA MET A 1 58.62 -47.94 -16.54
C MET A 1 57.75 -46.73 -16.26
N SER A 2 58.08 -45.54 -16.80
CA SER A 2 57.28 -44.34 -16.55
C SER A 2 56.00 -44.41 -17.37
N SER A 3 54.87 -44.58 -16.70
CA SER A 3 53.54 -44.36 -17.25
C SER A 3 53.44 -42.89 -17.66
N ALA A 4 53.31 -42.62 -18.95
CA ALA A 4 52.93 -41.30 -19.42
C ALA A 4 51.41 -41.20 -19.35
N TYR A 5 50.88 -40.28 -18.53
CA TYR A 5 49.44 -40.14 -18.25
C TYR A 5 48.72 -39.18 -19.21
N ALA A 6 49.47 -38.50 -20.09
CA ALA A 6 48.95 -37.67 -21.17
C ALA A 6 49.66 -38.05 -22.48
N THR A 7 48.89 -38.28 -23.54
CA THR A 7 49.41 -38.52 -24.89
C THR A 7 48.98 -37.38 -25.79
N ASP A 8 49.94 -36.71 -26.44
CA ASP A 8 49.67 -35.73 -27.49
C ASP A 8 49.13 -36.46 -28.72
N LEU A 9 47.85 -36.23 -29.03
CA LEU A 9 47.15 -36.85 -30.15
C LEU A 9 47.08 -35.95 -31.38
N SER A 10 47.69 -34.75 -31.35
CA SER A 10 47.71 -33.81 -32.49
C SER A 10 48.30 -34.43 -33.76
N GLN A 11 49.06 -35.51 -33.62
CA GLN A 11 49.71 -36.23 -34.73
C GLN A 11 48.92 -37.47 -35.22
N TYR A 12 47.81 -37.87 -34.58
CA TYR A 12 47.09 -39.10 -34.90
C TYR A 12 45.64 -38.83 -35.38
N PRO A 13 45.35 -38.93 -36.70
CA PRO A 13 43.97 -38.92 -37.18
C PRO A 13 43.30 -40.26 -36.88
N ILE A 14 42.24 -40.24 -36.05
CA ILE A 14 41.57 -41.48 -35.59
C ILE A 14 40.45 -41.92 -36.58
N SER A 15 40.07 -41.07 -37.54
CA SER A 15 39.16 -41.41 -38.64
C SER A 15 39.17 -40.32 -39.73
N ILE A 16 39.27 -40.71 -41.00
CA ILE A 16 39.00 -39.83 -42.15
C ILE A 16 37.71 -40.35 -42.80
N SER A 17 36.60 -39.67 -42.56
CA SER A 17 35.33 -39.90 -43.23
C SER A 17 34.79 -38.54 -43.66
N GLY A 18 34.62 -38.37 -44.99
CA GLY A 18 33.96 -37.25 -45.68
C GLY A 18 33.74 -35.98 -44.87
N ASP A 19 34.63 -35.01 -45.05
CA ASP A 19 34.51 -33.60 -44.65
C ASP A 19 34.45 -33.26 -43.15
N GLN A 20 34.71 -34.19 -42.23
CA GLN A 20 34.95 -33.87 -40.82
C GLN A 20 36.29 -34.41 -40.31
N ILE A 21 37.14 -33.50 -39.85
CA ILE A 21 38.28 -33.81 -38.99
C ILE A 21 37.77 -33.65 -37.55
N VAL A 22 37.46 -34.75 -36.88
CA VAL A 22 37.29 -34.76 -35.41
C VAL A 22 38.64 -35.14 -34.82
N GLN A 23 39.42 -34.12 -34.41
CA GLN A 23 40.64 -34.30 -33.63
C GLN A 23 40.27 -34.34 -32.15
N ASN A 24 40.51 -35.46 -31.48
CA ASN A 24 40.75 -35.40 -30.05
C ASN A 24 42.09 -34.67 -29.89
N ILE A 25 42.08 -33.38 -29.57
CA ILE A 25 43.31 -32.60 -29.43
C ILE A 25 44.15 -33.18 -28.28
N ILE A 26 43.51 -33.68 -27.21
CA ILE A 26 44.16 -34.32 -26.05
C ILE A 26 43.22 -35.36 -25.42
N GLN A 27 43.75 -36.45 -24.87
CA GLN A 27 43.02 -37.44 -24.07
C GLN A 27 43.66 -37.59 -22.68
N VAL A 28 42.84 -37.56 -21.63
CA VAL A 28 43.24 -37.87 -20.25
C VAL A 28 42.92 -39.34 -19.99
N ALA A 29 43.92 -40.13 -19.60
CA ALA A 29 43.71 -41.53 -19.21
C ALA A 29 43.17 -41.58 -17.77
N GLN A 30 42.32 -42.57 -17.49
CA GLN A 30 41.83 -42.85 -16.14
C GLN A 30 43.00 -43.10 -15.18
N SER A 31 42.93 -42.53 -13.97
CA SER A 31 43.88 -42.75 -12.88
C SER A 31 44.13 -44.24 -12.62
N ASP A 32 45.35 -44.55 -12.17
CA ASP A 32 45.73 -45.89 -11.69
C ASP A 32 45.14 -46.24 -10.31
N GLY A 33 44.28 -45.38 -9.76
CA GLY A 33 43.64 -45.58 -8.47
C GLY A 33 44.39 -44.92 -7.30
N ILE A 34 45.54 -44.29 -7.54
CA ILE A 34 46.40 -43.70 -6.49
C ILE A 34 46.48 -42.18 -6.64
N ASP A 35 46.78 -41.69 -7.84
CA ASP A 35 46.94 -40.27 -8.11
C ASP A 35 45.89 -39.79 -9.12
N ALA A 36 45.20 -38.68 -8.82
CA ALA A 36 44.31 -38.04 -9.78
C ALA A 36 45.09 -37.53 -10.99
N VAL A 37 44.57 -37.73 -12.20
CA VAL A 37 45.20 -37.23 -13.43
C VAL A 37 44.59 -35.88 -13.79
N SER A 38 45.45 -34.88 -14.04
CA SER A 38 45.04 -33.61 -14.63
C SER A 38 45.72 -33.36 -15.96
N LEU A 39 44.98 -32.68 -16.83
CA LEU A 39 45.50 -32.02 -18.01
C LEU A 39 45.40 -30.52 -17.79
N ASP A 40 46.53 -29.85 -17.88
CA ASP A 40 46.64 -28.40 -17.80
C ASP A 40 47.16 -27.89 -19.15
N HIS A 41 46.42 -26.99 -19.79
CA HIS A 41 46.84 -26.35 -21.04
C HIS A 41 46.76 -24.83 -20.93
N ASP A 42 47.90 -24.19 -21.10
CA ASP A 42 48.02 -22.74 -21.10
C ASP A 42 48.00 -22.19 -22.53
N PHE A 43 47.30 -21.08 -22.71
CA PHE A 43 47.36 -20.23 -23.89
C PHE A 43 48.29 -19.05 -23.61
N TYR A 44 49.29 -18.84 -24.46
CA TYR A 44 50.29 -17.79 -24.27
C TYR A 44 50.18 -16.67 -25.31
N GLY A 45 50.49 -15.45 -24.88
CA GLY A 45 50.73 -14.29 -25.72
C GLY A 45 52.22 -13.93 -25.76
N ILE A 46 52.63 -13.26 -26.84
CA ILE A 46 53.98 -12.68 -26.98
C ILE A 46 53.81 -11.18 -27.17
N SER A 47 54.42 -10.40 -26.28
CA SER A 47 54.39 -8.94 -26.34
C SER A 47 55.25 -8.40 -27.49
N GLN A 48 55.09 -7.11 -27.82
CA GLN A 48 55.93 -6.44 -28.83
C GLN A 48 57.43 -6.44 -28.46
N SER A 49 57.78 -6.56 -27.18
CA SER A 49 59.16 -6.68 -26.71
C SER A 49 59.67 -8.13 -26.65
N GLY A 50 58.88 -9.10 -27.11
CA GLY A 50 59.23 -10.52 -27.13
C GLY A 50 58.99 -11.26 -25.80
N ARG A 51 58.47 -10.59 -24.76
CA ARG A 51 58.10 -11.25 -23.49
C ARG A 51 56.89 -12.17 -23.70
N VAL A 52 57.03 -13.45 -23.33
CA VAL A 52 55.94 -14.45 -23.27
C VAL A 52 55.16 -14.29 -21.97
N PHE A 53 53.84 -14.41 -22.01
CA PHE A 53 52.96 -14.37 -20.83
C PHE A 53 51.72 -15.24 -21.07
N SER A 54 51.17 -15.84 -20.01
CA SER A 54 49.94 -16.62 -20.08
C SER A 54 48.71 -15.70 -20.19
N LEU A 55 47.77 -16.07 -21.04
CA LEU A 55 46.51 -15.36 -21.28
C LEU A 55 45.34 -16.06 -20.59
N ALA A 56 45.26 -17.36 -20.78
CA ALA A 56 44.21 -18.22 -20.26
C ALA A 56 44.75 -19.63 -20.08
N SER A 57 44.01 -20.46 -19.36
CA SER A 57 44.25 -21.89 -19.34
C SER A 57 42.93 -22.64 -19.28
N PHE A 58 42.95 -23.89 -19.73
CA PHE A 58 41.91 -24.83 -19.36
C PHE A 58 42.55 -26.01 -18.64
N ARG A 59 41.81 -26.54 -17.68
CA ARG A 59 42.22 -27.65 -16.85
C ARG A 59 41.12 -28.69 -16.83
N VAL A 60 41.48 -29.95 -17.05
CA VAL A 60 40.59 -31.09 -16.86
C VAL A 60 41.19 -31.98 -15.79
N VAL A 61 40.48 -32.22 -14.70
CA VAL A 61 40.95 -33.04 -13.57
C VAL A 61 39.96 -34.17 -13.33
N GLU A 62 40.45 -35.39 -13.13
CA GLU A 62 39.62 -36.46 -12.58
C GLU A 62 39.30 -36.15 -11.11
N SER A 63 38.02 -36.18 -10.72
CA SER A 63 37.53 -35.79 -9.39
C SER A 63 37.92 -36.77 -8.26
N GLY A 64 38.78 -37.74 -8.56
CA GLY A 64 39.31 -38.75 -7.65
C GLY A 64 39.52 -40.08 -8.36
N PRO A 65 40.40 -40.96 -7.85
CA PRO A 65 40.72 -42.23 -8.50
C PRO A 65 39.47 -43.09 -8.76
N ASN A 66 39.25 -43.49 -10.02
CA ASN A 66 38.17 -44.38 -10.48
C ASN A 66 36.75 -43.82 -10.30
N THR A 67 36.59 -42.51 -10.19
CA THR A 67 35.26 -41.88 -10.01
C THR A 67 34.47 -41.81 -11.31
N ASN A 68 35.13 -41.92 -12.48
CA ASN A 68 34.56 -41.60 -13.80
C ASN A 68 33.96 -40.18 -13.88
N THR A 69 34.26 -39.33 -12.92
CA THR A 69 33.80 -37.94 -12.86
C THR A 69 35.02 -37.03 -12.93
N GLY A 70 34.82 -35.86 -13.51
CA GLY A 70 35.89 -34.91 -13.73
C GLY A 70 35.38 -33.50 -13.73
N THR A 71 36.28 -32.57 -13.49
CA THR A 71 36.01 -31.14 -13.49
C THR A 71 36.72 -30.52 -14.68
N LEU A 72 36.01 -29.70 -15.46
CA LEU A 72 36.58 -28.79 -16.45
C LEU A 72 36.62 -27.39 -15.83
N GLU A 73 37.80 -26.78 -15.81
CA GLU A 73 37.99 -25.41 -15.36
C GLU A 73 38.54 -24.57 -16.52
N LEU A 74 37.98 -23.38 -16.72
CA LEU A 74 38.56 -22.33 -17.56
C LEU A 74 39.07 -21.21 -16.67
N HIS A 75 40.32 -20.83 -16.86
CA HIS A 75 40.96 -19.75 -16.12
C HIS A 75 41.44 -18.65 -17.06
N ILE A 76 41.48 -17.42 -16.55
CA ILE A 76 42.15 -16.29 -17.18
C ILE A 76 43.23 -15.74 -16.26
N PHE A 77 44.28 -15.15 -16.82
CA PHE A 77 45.27 -14.44 -16.03
C PHE A 77 44.88 -12.96 -15.92
N ASN A 78 44.74 -12.47 -14.69
CA ASN A 78 44.40 -11.08 -14.42
C ASN A 78 45.59 -10.12 -14.69
N SER A 79 45.40 -8.81 -14.46
CA SER A 79 46.46 -7.80 -14.67
C SER A 79 47.71 -8.02 -13.82
N ASP A 80 47.58 -8.74 -12.70
CA ASP A 80 48.68 -9.08 -11.80
C ASP A 80 49.35 -10.42 -12.16
N GLY A 81 48.88 -11.09 -13.23
CA GLY A 81 49.37 -12.38 -13.67
C GLY A 81 48.92 -13.55 -12.79
N VAL A 82 47.83 -13.38 -12.03
CA VAL A 82 47.23 -14.44 -11.21
C VAL A 82 46.18 -15.17 -12.04
N SER A 83 46.23 -16.51 -12.03
CA SER A 83 45.20 -17.37 -12.62
C SER A 83 43.91 -17.27 -11.81
N VAL A 84 42.81 -16.91 -12.46
CA VAL A 84 41.48 -16.77 -11.86
C VAL A 84 40.50 -17.67 -12.61
N PRO A 85 39.78 -18.58 -11.94
CA PRO A 85 38.75 -19.37 -12.58
C PRO A 85 37.59 -18.47 -13.01
N ILE A 86 37.07 -18.69 -14.22
CA ILE A 86 35.89 -17.97 -14.75
C ILE A 86 34.73 -18.91 -15.07
N LEU A 87 35.02 -20.19 -15.29
CA LEU A 87 34.04 -21.24 -15.49
C LEU A 87 34.55 -22.53 -14.88
N THR A 88 33.74 -23.16 -14.05
CA THR A 88 33.98 -24.49 -13.51
C THR A 88 32.77 -25.35 -13.82
N ILE A 89 32.98 -26.48 -14.50
CA ILE A 89 31.96 -27.48 -14.80
C ILE A 89 32.35 -28.77 -14.10
N GLY A 90 31.53 -29.24 -13.18
CA GLY A 90 31.73 -30.49 -12.46
C GLY A 90 30.43 -31.29 -12.32
N GLU A 91 30.49 -32.37 -11.57
CA GLU A 91 29.34 -33.24 -11.29
C GLU A 91 28.22 -32.50 -10.55
N ASP A 92 28.59 -31.60 -9.64
CA ASP A 92 27.64 -30.83 -8.82
C ASP A 92 27.02 -29.62 -9.57
N GLY A 93 27.50 -29.32 -10.78
CA GLY A 93 26.95 -28.25 -11.62
C GLY A 93 27.99 -27.38 -12.30
N THR A 94 27.57 -26.17 -12.67
CA THR A 94 28.39 -25.16 -13.35
C THR A 94 28.44 -23.87 -12.54
N THR A 95 29.65 -23.39 -12.27
CA THR A 95 29.90 -22.08 -11.64
C THR A 95 30.49 -21.13 -12.66
N ILE A 96 29.94 -19.92 -12.77
CA ILE A 96 30.48 -18.83 -13.59
C ILE A 96 30.88 -17.71 -12.64
N GLU A 97 32.18 -17.48 -12.54
CA GLU A 97 32.74 -16.39 -11.71
C GLU A 97 32.76 -15.11 -12.55
N GLY A 98 31.82 -14.20 -12.29
CA GLY A 98 31.68 -12.92 -12.98
C GLY A 98 30.33 -12.73 -13.69
N SER A 99 30.34 -12.02 -14.82
CA SER A 99 29.12 -11.70 -15.56
C SER A 99 28.75 -12.78 -16.57
N LEU A 100 27.50 -13.26 -16.52
CA LEU A 100 26.89 -14.07 -17.57
C LEU A 100 26.12 -13.16 -18.55
N ASN A 101 26.53 -13.16 -19.83
CA ASN A 101 25.81 -12.46 -20.89
C ASN A 101 25.29 -13.47 -21.91
N VAL A 102 23.97 -13.66 -21.95
CA VAL A 102 23.32 -14.57 -22.90
C VAL A 102 22.73 -13.76 -24.05
N LYS A 103 23.25 -13.97 -25.25
CA LYS A 103 22.70 -13.39 -26.49
C LYS A 103 21.92 -14.47 -27.22
N GLY A 104 20.59 -14.43 -27.08
CA GLY A 104 19.68 -15.38 -27.70
C GLY A 104 18.22 -14.94 -27.52
N GLY A 105 17.30 -15.55 -28.26
CA GLY A 105 15.87 -15.21 -28.16
C GLY A 105 15.16 -15.78 -26.94
N HIS A 106 15.65 -16.89 -26.39
CA HIS A 106 15.05 -17.55 -25.23
C HIS A 106 16.14 -18.19 -24.35
N THR A 107 15.94 -18.11 -23.02
CA THR A 107 16.74 -18.81 -22.01
C THR A 107 15.76 -19.49 -21.08
N SER A 108 15.87 -20.81 -20.93
CA SER A 108 14.99 -21.62 -20.10
C SER A 108 15.77 -22.18 -18.91
N LEU A 109 15.17 -22.12 -17.73
CA LEU A 109 15.68 -22.70 -16.49
C LEU A 109 14.58 -23.59 -15.92
N GLU A 110 14.77 -24.92 -15.89
CA GLU A 110 13.66 -25.85 -15.60
C GLU A 110 13.48 -26.17 -14.11
N THR A 111 14.56 -26.51 -13.41
CA THR A 111 14.52 -27.03 -12.03
C THR A 111 15.34 -26.19 -11.04
N THR A 112 15.69 -24.96 -11.43
CA THR A 112 16.58 -24.11 -10.64
C THR A 112 15.82 -23.08 -9.80
N SER A 113 16.48 -22.59 -8.75
CA SER A 113 16.10 -21.39 -8.02
C SER A 113 16.92 -20.20 -8.53
N VAL A 114 16.26 -19.08 -8.85
CA VAL A 114 16.95 -17.82 -9.14
C VAL A 114 16.86 -16.93 -7.90
N VAL A 115 18.00 -16.61 -7.30
CA VAL A 115 18.11 -15.69 -6.16
C VAL A 115 18.92 -14.47 -6.59
N VAL A 116 18.38 -13.27 -6.37
CA VAL A 116 19.04 -11.99 -6.68
C VAL A 116 19.24 -11.24 -5.36
N GLU A 117 20.48 -11.12 -4.91
CA GLU A 117 20.83 -10.48 -3.63
C GLU A 117 21.51 -9.13 -3.88
N ASP A 118 21.05 -8.07 -3.20
CA ASP A 118 21.64 -6.72 -3.24
C ASP A 118 21.79 -6.11 -4.65
N LYS A 119 20.88 -6.47 -5.58
CA LYS A 119 20.89 -5.99 -6.97
C LYS A 119 19.48 -5.69 -7.46
N ASP A 120 19.41 -4.79 -8.43
CA ASP A 120 18.18 -4.47 -9.15
C ASP A 120 17.86 -5.53 -10.21
N MET A 121 16.59 -5.86 -10.36
CA MET A 121 16.09 -6.57 -11.53
C MET A 121 15.57 -5.56 -12.55
N VAL A 122 16.26 -5.43 -13.68
CA VAL A 122 15.83 -4.56 -14.78
C VAL A 122 15.19 -5.41 -15.88
N LEU A 123 13.90 -5.19 -16.10
CA LEU A 123 13.14 -5.86 -17.15
C LEU A 123 13.07 -4.97 -18.41
N ALA A 124 13.21 -5.59 -19.58
CA ALA A 124 13.06 -4.95 -20.89
C ALA A 124 13.92 -3.68 -21.13
N SER A 125 15.14 -3.62 -20.59
CA SER A 125 16.04 -2.44 -20.73
C SER A 125 16.39 -2.05 -22.17
N GLY A 126 16.27 -2.98 -23.12
CA GLY A 126 16.49 -2.76 -24.55
C GLY A 126 15.24 -2.37 -25.35
N ALA A 127 14.10 -2.16 -24.70
CA ALA A 127 12.87 -1.74 -25.36
C ALA A 127 13.06 -0.35 -26.00
N THR A 128 12.95 -0.28 -27.33
CA THR A 128 13.02 0.97 -28.10
C THR A 128 11.67 1.62 -28.32
N SER A 129 10.58 0.95 -27.92
CA SER A 129 9.20 1.45 -27.96
C SER A 129 8.42 0.90 -26.75
N VAL A 130 7.37 1.60 -26.35
CA VAL A 130 6.51 1.19 -25.21
C VAL A 130 5.75 -0.10 -25.53
N ASP A 131 5.50 -0.38 -26.82
CA ASP A 131 4.90 -1.63 -27.30
C ASP A 131 5.74 -2.86 -26.95
N HIS A 132 7.06 -2.72 -26.80
CA HIS A 132 7.93 -3.82 -26.37
C HIS A 132 7.83 -4.11 -24.86
N LEU A 133 7.22 -3.20 -24.09
CA LEU A 133 6.98 -3.37 -22.67
C LEU A 133 5.65 -4.09 -22.40
N ASP A 134 4.72 -4.08 -23.37
CA ASP A 134 3.42 -4.72 -23.21
C ASP A 134 3.59 -6.20 -22.90
N LYS A 135 2.94 -6.66 -21.82
CA LYS A 135 3.06 -8.02 -21.26
C LYS A 135 4.46 -8.37 -20.76
N GLY A 136 5.34 -7.40 -20.57
CA GLY A 136 6.57 -7.55 -19.82
C GLY A 136 6.27 -7.71 -18.33
N GLY A 137 6.88 -8.69 -17.68
CA GLY A 137 6.67 -8.91 -16.25
C GLY A 137 6.99 -10.32 -15.79
N ILE A 138 6.28 -10.77 -14.76
CA ILE A 138 6.47 -12.07 -14.10
C ILE A 138 5.24 -12.93 -14.37
N ILE A 139 5.48 -14.15 -14.86
CA ILE A 139 4.47 -15.20 -15.03
C ILE A 139 4.91 -16.41 -14.22
N LEU A 140 4.04 -16.89 -13.35
CA LEU A 140 4.23 -18.09 -12.54
C LEU A 140 3.22 -19.16 -12.99
N GLY A 141 3.73 -20.29 -13.47
CA GLY A 141 2.94 -21.38 -14.03
C GLY A 141 3.09 -21.51 -15.55
N THR A 142 2.34 -22.42 -16.14
CA THR A 142 2.26 -22.57 -17.60
C THR A 142 1.31 -21.51 -18.18
N ASP A 143 1.51 -21.18 -19.46
CA ASP A 143 0.71 -20.26 -20.27
C ASP A 143 -0.75 -20.70 -20.51
N GLU A 144 -1.15 -21.84 -19.94
CA GLU A 144 -2.52 -22.32 -19.93
C GLU A 144 -3.34 -21.68 -18.80
N SER A 145 -4.67 -21.74 -18.92
CA SER A 145 -5.65 -21.15 -17.99
C SER A 145 -5.36 -21.48 -16.52
N GLY A 146 -4.59 -20.64 -15.83
CA GLY A 146 -4.16 -20.87 -14.45
C GLY A 146 -2.94 -20.08 -14.00
N ALA A 147 -2.16 -19.52 -14.93
CA ALA A 147 -1.00 -18.68 -14.67
C ALA A 147 -1.28 -17.57 -13.64
N LYS A 148 -0.31 -17.32 -12.75
CA LYS A 148 -0.30 -16.13 -11.90
C LYS A 148 0.63 -15.10 -12.51
N GLU A 149 0.13 -13.90 -12.68
CA GLU A 149 0.74 -12.92 -13.55
C GLU A 149 0.85 -11.58 -12.84
N MET A 150 1.98 -10.91 -13.03
CA MET A 150 2.18 -9.49 -12.76
C MET A 150 2.83 -8.89 -14.02
N LEU A 151 2.01 -8.29 -14.88
CA LEU A 151 2.40 -7.85 -16.21
C LEU A 151 2.10 -6.37 -16.40
N TYR A 152 2.96 -5.68 -17.13
CA TYR A 152 2.69 -4.32 -17.59
C TYR A 152 1.67 -4.35 -18.74
N ASP A 153 0.61 -3.56 -18.61
CA ASP A 153 -0.45 -3.40 -19.61
C ASP A 153 -0.33 -2.02 -20.25
N LEU A 154 0.03 -1.99 -21.53
CA LEU A 154 0.22 -0.75 -22.26
C LEU A 154 -1.08 0.05 -22.39
N GLY A 155 -2.22 -0.64 -22.56
CA GLY A 155 -3.51 0.01 -22.76
C GLY A 155 -3.98 0.84 -21.57
N GLY A 156 -3.58 0.45 -20.36
CA GLY A 156 -3.88 1.16 -19.12
C GLY A 156 -2.70 1.90 -18.50
N ASP A 157 -1.50 1.82 -19.09
CA ASP A 157 -0.24 2.33 -18.51
C ASP A 157 -0.06 1.92 -17.04
N MET A 158 -0.28 0.63 -16.76
CA MET A 158 -0.35 0.13 -15.38
C MET A 158 0.13 -1.30 -15.25
N TRP A 159 0.58 -1.66 -14.05
CA TRP A 159 0.82 -3.06 -13.69
C TRP A 159 -0.50 -3.74 -13.38
N LYS A 160 -0.79 -4.85 -14.07
CA LYS A 160 -1.92 -5.73 -13.78
C LYS A 160 -1.42 -7.00 -13.10
N SER A 161 -2.03 -7.31 -11.96
CA SER A 161 -1.84 -8.57 -11.26
C SER A 161 -3.15 -9.33 -11.18
N ASN A 162 -3.12 -10.65 -11.42
CA ASN A 162 -4.28 -11.53 -11.19
C ASN A 162 -4.21 -12.25 -9.83
N ILE A 163 -3.22 -11.89 -9.00
CA ILE A 163 -3.06 -12.31 -7.61
C ILE A 163 -2.99 -11.10 -6.67
N GLY A 164 -3.38 -11.31 -5.42
CA GLY A 164 -3.19 -10.31 -4.37
C GLY A 164 -1.71 -10.14 -4.03
N ILE A 165 -1.31 -8.89 -3.77
CA ILE A 165 0.00 -8.56 -3.21
C ILE A 165 -0.19 -8.41 -1.71
N ASN A 166 0.29 -9.40 -0.95
CA ASN A 166 0.27 -9.35 0.51
C ASN A 166 1.58 -8.76 1.02
N VAL A 167 1.47 -7.91 2.05
CA VAL A 167 2.61 -7.39 2.82
C VAL A 167 2.56 -8.05 4.19
N ASP A 168 3.74 -8.31 4.77
CA ASP A 168 3.85 -8.86 6.12
C ASP A 168 3.11 -7.98 7.14
N THR A 169 2.57 -8.56 8.21
CA THR A 169 1.72 -7.86 9.18
C THR A 169 2.44 -6.70 9.88
N ASP A 170 3.78 -6.75 9.93
CA ASP A 170 4.62 -5.73 10.54
C ASP A 170 5.22 -4.74 9.52
N ALA A 171 4.87 -4.85 8.23
CA ALA A 171 5.39 -3.99 7.16
C ALA A 171 4.30 -3.10 6.54
N ALA A 172 4.69 -1.89 6.15
CA ALA A 172 3.79 -0.95 5.50
C ALA A 172 3.70 -1.21 3.99
N PHE A 173 2.49 -1.32 3.45
CA PHE A 173 2.27 -1.18 2.01
C PHE A 173 2.26 0.32 1.66
N THR A 174 3.32 0.78 1.00
CA THR A 174 3.42 2.17 0.53
C THR A 174 3.22 2.22 -0.98
N VAL A 175 2.28 3.05 -1.43
CA VAL A 175 2.12 3.43 -2.83
C VAL A 175 2.73 4.82 -2.97
N GLY A 176 3.60 5.01 -3.97
CA GLY A 176 4.46 6.20 -4.10
C GLY A 176 3.74 7.55 -4.26
N ASP A 177 4.56 8.59 -4.13
CA ASP A 177 4.43 10.01 -4.50
C ASP A 177 3.06 10.70 -4.35
N ALA A 178 2.94 11.50 -3.28
CA ALA A 178 2.02 12.62 -3.02
C ALA A 178 0.49 12.38 -3.10
N GLN A 179 -0.01 11.47 -3.94
CA GLN A 179 -1.43 11.30 -4.18
C GLN A 179 -1.77 9.88 -4.66
N THR A 180 -2.28 9.05 -3.74
CA THR A 180 -2.99 7.82 -4.12
C THR A 180 -4.41 8.21 -4.58
N ILE A 181 -4.64 8.26 -5.89
CA ILE A 181 -5.98 8.45 -6.45
C ILE A 181 -6.66 7.09 -6.51
N LEU A 182 -7.62 6.86 -5.63
CA LEU A 182 -8.55 5.75 -5.72
C LEU A 182 -9.68 6.22 -6.65
N ASP A 183 -9.66 5.78 -7.92
CA ASP A 183 -10.76 6.07 -8.84
C ASP A 183 -12.03 5.28 -8.44
N GLY A 184 -13.14 5.52 -9.14
CA GLY A 184 -14.54 5.34 -8.69
C GLY A 184 -15.01 3.98 -8.15
N ALA A 185 -14.13 3.02 -7.90
CA ALA A 185 -14.38 1.83 -7.07
C ALA A 185 -13.99 2.03 -5.59
N GLY A 186 -13.17 3.04 -5.27
CA GLY A 186 -12.71 3.32 -3.89
C GLY A 186 -11.76 2.27 -3.32
N LEU A 187 -11.48 2.38 -2.02
CA LEU A 187 -10.75 1.39 -1.24
C LEU A 187 -11.73 0.68 -0.31
N THR A 188 -12.03 -0.59 -0.60
CA THR A 188 -12.70 -1.48 0.36
C THR A 188 -11.66 -1.96 1.36
N ILE A 189 -11.43 -1.17 2.42
CA ILE A 189 -10.83 -1.73 3.64
C ILE A 189 -11.94 -2.56 4.30
N GLY A 190 -11.65 -3.80 4.70
CA GLY A 190 -12.61 -4.63 5.44
C GLY A 190 -12.91 -4.03 6.82
N ASP A 191 -12.56 -4.76 7.89
CA ASP A 191 -12.68 -4.21 9.23
C ASP A 191 -11.60 -3.15 9.45
N VAL A 192 -11.98 -1.87 9.39
CA VAL A 192 -11.13 -0.76 9.84
C VAL A 192 -11.18 -0.72 11.36
N SER A 193 -10.24 -1.42 12.01
CA SER A 193 -10.01 -1.29 13.45
C SER A 193 -8.91 -0.27 13.69
N LEU A 194 -9.28 0.98 13.95
CA LEU A 194 -8.35 2.02 14.41
C LEU A 194 -8.11 1.82 15.91
N THR A 195 -7.21 0.90 16.26
CA THR A 195 -6.98 0.55 17.67
C THR A 195 -6.19 1.60 18.45
N ASP A 196 -5.48 2.53 17.78
CA ASP A 196 -4.63 3.53 18.45
C ASP A 196 -4.46 4.87 17.67
N GLY A 197 -5.32 5.17 16.69
CA GLY A 197 -5.18 6.37 15.86
C GLY A 197 -6.51 7.09 15.62
N SER A 198 -6.51 8.41 15.73
CA SER A 198 -7.63 9.24 15.27
C SER A 198 -7.78 9.12 13.74
N LEU A 199 -9.01 8.96 13.25
CA LEU A 199 -9.32 9.22 11.85
C LEU A 199 -9.26 10.74 11.62
N GLN A 200 -8.13 11.23 11.12
CA GLN A 200 -8.01 12.64 10.69
C GLN A 200 -8.65 12.77 9.31
N LEU A 201 -9.87 13.27 9.30
CA LEU A 201 -10.56 13.64 8.08
C LEU A 201 -10.20 15.08 7.71
N ALA A 202 -10.05 15.36 6.41
CA ALA A 202 -9.82 16.70 5.89
C ALA A 202 -10.98 17.65 6.27
N PRO A 203 -10.78 18.98 6.25
CA PRO A 203 -11.81 19.95 6.65
C PRO A 203 -13.11 19.91 5.82
N ASP A 204 -13.11 19.28 4.65
CA ASP A 204 -14.25 19.23 3.72
C ASP A 204 -14.81 17.80 3.53
N ILE A 205 -15.29 17.17 4.60
CA ILE A 205 -15.99 15.88 4.48
C ILE A 205 -17.40 16.14 3.95
N SER A 206 -17.67 15.67 2.73
CA SER A 206 -19.05 15.47 2.26
C SER A 206 -19.45 14.03 2.55
N LEU A 207 -20.37 13.83 3.48
CA LEU A 207 -21.05 12.55 3.65
C LEU A 207 -22.09 12.41 2.53
N GLY A 208 -22.20 11.22 1.94
CA GLY A 208 -23.16 10.94 0.88
C GLY A 208 -24.61 11.09 1.34
N THR A 209 -25.54 10.84 0.42
CA THR A 209 -26.99 11.02 0.64
C THR A 209 -27.60 10.12 1.73
N GLU A 210 -26.89 9.09 2.17
CA GLU A 210 -27.33 8.18 3.24
C GLU A 210 -26.92 8.67 4.64
N GLY A 211 -26.18 9.77 4.74
CA GLY A 211 -25.76 10.35 6.00
C GLY A 211 -24.70 9.53 6.73
N LEU A 212 -24.47 9.87 8.00
CA LEU A 212 -23.57 9.16 8.90
C LEU A 212 -24.37 8.70 10.12
N GLU A 213 -24.52 7.40 10.30
CA GLU A 213 -25.05 6.81 11.52
C GLU A 213 -23.91 6.74 12.55
N ILE A 214 -23.88 7.66 13.50
CA ILE A 214 -22.98 7.60 14.65
C ILE A 214 -23.78 7.05 15.84
N GLY A 215 -23.39 5.89 16.37
CA GLY A 215 -24.07 5.25 17.49
C GLY A 215 -24.01 6.09 18.78
N ASP A 216 -22.85 6.13 19.43
CA ASP A 216 -22.62 6.94 20.63
C ASP A 216 -21.71 8.12 20.29
N ILE A 217 -22.28 9.33 20.24
CA ILE A 217 -21.51 10.56 20.13
C ILE A 217 -21.26 11.09 21.55
N SER A 218 -20.00 11.07 22.00
CA SER A 218 -19.56 11.91 23.12
C SER A 218 -18.81 13.13 22.57
N VAL A 219 -19.52 14.21 22.30
CA VAL A 219 -18.87 15.50 22.04
C VAL A 219 -18.51 16.10 23.40
N THR A 220 -17.22 16.28 23.68
CA THR A 220 -16.72 17.07 24.81
C THR A 220 -16.01 18.34 24.31
N PRO A 221 -16.69 19.22 23.56
CA PRO A 221 -16.04 20.40 23.03
C PRO A 221 -15.93 21.43 24.16
N LEU A 222 -14.78 22.10 24.25
CA LEU A 222 -14.66 23.37 24.98
C LEU A 222 -15.58 24.48 24.39
N GLY A 223 -16.25 24.23 23.25
CA GLY A 223 -17.03 25.21 22.47
C GLY A 223 -18.45 24.81 22.01
N GLY A 224 -19.04 23.72 22.52
CA GLY A 224 -20.40 23.29 22.17
C GLY A 224 -20.54 22.49 20.86
N LEU A 225 -21.73 21.92 20.65
CA LEU A 225 -22.14 21.27 19.39
C LEU A 225 -22.98 22.27 18.58
N VAL A 226 -22.56 22.60 17.36
CA VAL A 226 -23.33 23.43 16.43
C VAL A 226 -23.98 22.52 15.39
N ILE A 227 -25.31 22.50 15.33
CA ILE A 227 -26.08 21.85 14.26
C ILE A 227 -26.69 22.98 13.41
N GLY A 228 -26.10 23.23 12.25
CA GLY A 228 -26.43 24.38 11.38
C GLY A 228 -25.18 24.94 10.71
N SER A 229 -25.31 26.03 9.96
CA SER A 229 -24.16 26.67 9.32
C SER A 229 -23.40 27.55 10.32
N SER A 230 -22.07 27.47 10.29
CA SER A 230 -21.18 28.28 11.13
C SER A 230 -21.16 29.76 10.74
N ASP A 231 -21.59 30.09 9.52
CA ASP A 231 -21.65 31.46 8.99
C ASP A 231 -23.00 32.16 9.24
N GLY A 232 -23.95 31.49 9.90
CA GLY A 232 -25.27 32.05 10.18
C GLY A 232 -26.19 32.15 8.97
N SER A 233 -25.87 31.49 7.85
CA SER A 233 -26.83 31.31 6.77
C SER A 233 -27.99 30.41 7.22
N ASP A 234 -29.20 30.76 6.77
CA ASP A 234 -30.43 30.01 7.03
C ASP A 234 -30.27 28.60 6.43
N VAL A 235 -29.91 27.63 7.27
CA VAL A 235 -30.02 26.23 6.91
C VAL A 235 -31.41 25.81 7.37
N ASP A 236 -32.22 25.31 6.43
CA ASP A 236 -33.51 24.68 6.73
C ASP A 236 -33.26 23.32 7.40
N THR A 237 -32.55 23.32 8.53
CA THR A 237 -32.17 22.14 9.31
C THR A 237 -33.24 21.89 10.34
N THR A 238 -34.06 20.88 10.09
CA THR A 238 -34.93 20.32 11.12
C THR A 238 -34.11 19.37 11.99
N VAL A 239 -33.87 19.73 13.26
CA VAL A 239 -33.40 18.77 14.26
C VAL A 239 -34.59 17.94 14.71
N VAL A 240 -34.71 16.71 14.20
CA VAL A 240 -35.76 15.77 14.60
C VAL A 240 -35.32 15.01 15.84
N LEU A 241 -35.87 15.37 17.00
CA LEU A 241 -35.77 14.56 18.22
C LEU A 241 -36.82 13.45 18.15
N ASN A 242 -36.43 12.20 18.41
CA ASN A 242 -37.35 11.06 18.37
C ASN A 242 -38.24 11.00 19.64
N LYS A 243 -38.98 9.91 19.82
CA LYS A 243 -39.93 9.71 20.95
C LYS A 243 -39.31 9.79 22.35
N THR A 244 -37.99 9.73 22.51
CA THR A 244 -37.33 9.90 23.81
C THR A 244 -36.99 11.35 24.14
N GLY A 245 -37.19 12.28 23.20
CA GLY A 245 -36.93 13.71 23.39
C GLY A 245 -35.45 14.05 23.57
N LEU A 246 -35.19 15.29 23.96
CA LEU A 246 -33.88 15.80 24.35
C LEU A 246 -33.81 15.89 25.88
N THR A 247 -32.94 15.08 26.50
CA THR A 247 -32.61 15.22 27.92
C THR A 247 -31.50 16.25 28.05
N ILE A 248 -31.86 17.47 28.46
CA ILE A 248 -30.88 18.47 28.89
C ILE A 248 -30.69 18.31 30.41
N GLY A 249 -29.47 18.53 30.91
CA GLY A 249 -29.15 18.42 32.33
C GLY A 249 -29.83 19.47 33.21
N GLU A 250 -29.06 20.21 34.01
CA GLU A 250 -29.63 21.07 35.06
C GLU A 250 -30.19 22.40 34.55
N GLU A 251 -29.67 22.95 33.44
CA GLU A 251 -30.10 24.24 32.91
C GLU A 251 -30.27 24.23 31.38
N ILE A 252 -31.34 24.88 30.93
CA ILE A 252 -31.62 25.16 29.51
C ILE A 252 -31.68 26.68 29.36
N ASN A 253 -30.84 27.24 28.49
CA ASN A 253 -30.95 28.63 28.05
C ASN A 253 -31.33 28.65 26.57
N LEU A 254 -32.57 29.03 26.27
CA LEU A 254 -33.07 29.22 24.91
C LEU A 254 -33.08 30.71 24.59
N GLY A 255 -32.04 31.18 23.90
CA GLY A 255 -32.03 32.52 23.30
C GLY A 255 -32.87 32.51 22.03
N VAL A 256 -34.07 33.06 22.09
CA VAL A 256 -34.97 33.18 20.93
C VAL A 256 -35.40 34.63 20.75
N ASP A 257 -35.08 35.22 19.60
CA ASP A 257 -35.40 36.62 19.31
C ASP A 257 -36.90 36.88 19.17
N SER A 258 -37.69 35.84 18.85
CA SER A 258 -39.12 35.93 18.55
C SER A 258 -40.02 35.14 19.52
N GLY A 259 -39.45 34.64 20.63
CA GLY A 259 -40.17 33.86 21.64
C GLY A 259 -40.12 32.35 21.40
N LEU A 260 -40.48 31.59 22.45
CA LEU A 260 -40.49 30.13 22.45
C LEU A 260 -41.92 29.63 22.17
N SER A 261 -42.13 29.00 21.02
CA SER A 261 -43.38 28.28 20.76
C SER A 261 -43.29 26.88 21.35
N ILE A 262 -44.02 26.63 22.44
CA ILE A 262 -44.20 25.29 22.99
C ILE A 262 -45.50 24.73 22.39
N GLY A 263 -45.51 23.46 21.98
CA GLY A 263 -46.64 22.83 21.29
C GLY A 263 -47.94 22.76 22.12
N SER A 264 -48.96 22.09 21.59
CA SER A 264 -50.31 22.05 22.20
C SER A 264 -50.40 21.39 23.57
N ASP A 265 -49.40 20.62 23.97
CA ASP A 265 -49.40 19.80 25.20
C ASP A 265 -48.30 20.27 26.16
N VAL A 266 -48.44 21.48 26.69
CA VAL A 266 -47.60 21.97 27.79
C VAL A 266 -48.15 21.46 29.11
N LEU A 267 -47.42 20.56 29.78
CA LEU A 267 -47.67 20.23 31.18
C LEU A 267 -46.70 21.04 32.06
N LEU A 268 -47.25 22.01 32.79
CA LEU A 268 -46.55 22.59 33.94
C LEU A 268 -46.75 21.63 35.11
N ASP A 269 -45.67 21.20 35.75
CA ASP A 269 -45.73 20.28 36.88
C ASP A 269 -46.20 20.98 38.17
N GLU A 270 -46.01 20.31 39.31
CA GLU A 270 -46.41 20.79 40.63
C GLU A 270 -45.81 22.15 41.03
N GLN A 271 -44.79 22.63 40.32
CA GLN A 271 -44.14 23.92 40.58
C GLN A 271 -44.72 25.08 39.74
N GLY A 272 -45.58 24.78 38.76
CA GLY A 272 -46.26 25.78 37.94
C GLY A 272 -45.32 26.63 37.07
N LEU A 273 -45.79 27.82 36.66
CA LEU A 273 -45.00 28.80 35.92
C LEU A 273 -44.35 29.80 36.89
N TYR A 274 -43.02 29.82 36.96
CA TYR A 274 -42.28 30.79 37.77
C TYR A 274 -41.65 31.89 36.91
N LEU A 275 -42.16 33.13 37.06
CA LEU A 275 -41.66 34.31 36.35
C LEU A 275 -40.67 35.07 37.25
N LYS A 276 -39.37 35.03 36.93
CA LYS A 276 -38.31 35.65 37.76
C LYS A 276 -38.19 37.18 37.59
N ASN A 277 -38.74 37.74 36.51
CA ASN A 277 -38.67 39.18 36.23
C ASN A 277 -39.98 39.84 36.67
N THR A 278 -39.88 40.92 37.45
CA THR A 278 -41.03 41.74 37.90
C THR A 278 -41.79 42.43 36.77
N GLU A 279 -41.22 42.50 35.57
CA GLU A 279 -41.88 43.00 34.36
C GLU A 279 -42.51 41.89 33.52
N ALA A 280 -42.29 40.62 33.88
CA ALA A 280 -42.89 39.51 33.15
C ALA A 280 -44.40 39.45 33.40
N ALA A 281 -45.13 39.12 32.35
CA ALA A 281 -46.57 38.93 32.39
C ALA A 281 -46.97 37.72 31.54
N LEU A 282 -48.05 37.06 31.92
CA LEU A 282 -48.70 36.04 31.11
C LEU A 282 -49.71 36.71 30.18
N TYR A 283 -49.43 36.68 28.88
CA TYR A 283 -50.35 37.17 27.85
C TYR A 283 -51.17 36.01 27.30
N LEU A 284 -52.50 36.14 27.36
CA LEU A 284 -53.46 35.14 26.94
C LEU A 284 -54.19 35.66 25.69
N GLY A 285 -53.75 35.19 24.53
CA GLY A 285 -54.24 35.62 23.21
C GLY A 285 -53.58 36.90 22.69
N GLN A 286 -53.64 37.11 21.38
CA GLN A 286 -52.90 38.16 20.66
C GLN A 286 -53.21 39.59 21.14
N THR A 287 -54.44 39.82 21.63
CA THR A 287 -54.89 41.10 22.22
C THR A 287 -55.87 40.84 23.36
N GLY A 288 -55.60 39.82 24.19
CA GLY A 288 -56.52 39.34 25.20
C GLY A 288 -56.17 39.79 26.62
N TRP A 289 -56.12 38.82 27.52
CA TRP A 289 -55.85 39.05 28.94
C TRP A 289 -54.34 39.13 29.19
N LYS A 290 -53.95 39.99 30.11
CA LYS A 290 -52.60 40.07 30.67
C LYS A 290 -52.71 39.84 32.17
N ILE A 291 -51.94 38.87 32.67
CA ILE A 291 -51.78 38.63 34.10
C ILE A 291 -50.37 39.07 34.47
N ALA A 292 -50.26 40.09 35.31
CA ALA A 292 -48.99 40.70 35.68
C ALA A 292 -48.87 40.85 37.19
N TYR A 293 -47.64 40.94 37.69
CA TYR A 293 -47.36 41.30 39.07
C TYR A 293 -46.92 42.76 39.12
N ASP A 294 -47.60 43.60 39.89
CA ASP A 294 -47.13 44.95 40.18
C ASP A 294 -46.26 44.91 41.44
N SER A 295 -44.95 45.07 41.25
CA SER A 295 -43.97 45.06 42.34
C SER A 295 -44.09 46.26 43.28
N SER A 296 -44.69 47.36 42.83
CA SER A 296 -44.87 48.54 43.68
C SER A 296 -45.99 48.31 44.69
N SER A 297 -47.13 47.78 44.23
CA SER A 297 -48.30 47.56 45.07
C SER A 297 -48.38 46.14 45.66
N HIS A 298 -47.54 45.21 45.18
CA HIS A 298 -47.57 43.78 45.51
C HIS A 298 -48.92 43.10 45.14
N HIS A 299 -49.55 43.53 44.06
CA HIS A 299 -50.80 42.93 43.56
C HIS A 299 -50.56 42.10 42.31
N LEU A 300 -51.33 41.02 42.21
CA LEU A 300 -51.59 40.32 40.95
C LEU A 300 -52.67 41.09 40.19
N LEU A 301 -52.32 41.61 39.02
CA LEU A 301 -53.19 42.38 38.15
C LEU A 301 -53.75 41.49 37.05
N PHE A 302 -55.06 41.54 36.87
CA PHE A 302 -55.76 40.99 35.72
C PHE A 302 -56.22 42.14 34.85
N GLU A 303 -55.53 42.32 33.72
CA GLU A 303 -55.75 43.42 32.82
C GLU A 303 -56.31 42.89 31.49
N PHE A 304 -57.21 43.66 30.88
CA PHE A 304 -57.74 43.35 29.56
C PHE A 304 -57.37 44.48 28.59
N TYR A 305 -56.97 44.12 27.38
CA TYR A 305 -56.62 45.10 26.35
C TYR A 305 -57.86 45.86 25.88
N ASP A 306 -57.89 47.17 26.13
CA ASP A 306 -58.92 48.06 25.60
C ASP A 306 -58.45 48.64 24.27
N ALA A 307 -59.04 48.16 23.17
CA ALA A 307 -58.70 48.59 21.82
C ALA A 307 -58.96 50.08 21.57
N ASN A 308 -59.87 50.71 22.34
CA ASN A 308 -60.19 52.13 22.15
C ASN A 308 -59.09 53.05 22.69
N SER A 309 -58.44 52.65 23.79
CA SER A 309 -57.34 53.39 24.41
C SER A 309 -55.97 52.85 24.02
N SER A 310 -55.92 51.72 23.29
CA SER A 310 -54.69 51.00 22.95
C SER A 310 -53.84 50.66 24.17
N SER A 311 -54.49 50.36 25.30
CA SER A 311 -53.81 50.11 26.58
C SER A 311 -54.46 48.95 27.33
N TYR A 312 -53.67 48.30 28.18
CA TYR A 312 -54.23 47.36 29.16
C TYR A 312 -54.92 48.13 30.29
N VAL A 313 -56.11 47.66 30.67
CA VAL A 313 -56.91 48.25 31.74
C VAL A 313 -57.14 47.19 32.81
N THR A 314 -56.75 47.47 34.05
CA THR A 314 -57.01 46.62 35.20
C THR A 314 -58.50 46.36 35.36
N LYS A 315 -58.87 45.08 35.37
CA LYS A 315 -60.24 44.62 35.61
C LYS A 315 -60.40 44.00 36.99
N ALA A 316 -59.33 43.41 37.51
CA ALA A 316 -59.26 42.94 38.89
C ALA A 316 -57.82 43.03 39.40
N GLU A 317 -57.67 43.25 40.70
CA GLU A 317 -56.40 43.17 41.40
C GLU A 317 -56.59 42.31 42.64
N PHE A 318 -55.62 41.43 42.91
CA PHE A 318 -55.59 40.62 44.11
C PHE A 318 -54.30 40.92 44.85
N LYS A 319 -54.43 41.23 46.14
CA LYS A 319 -53.26 41.34 46.99
C LYS A 319 -52.72 39.94 47.23
N ALA A 320 -51.47 39.72 46.83
CA ALA A 320 -50.76 38.47 47.13
C ALA A 320 -50.45 38.37 48.63
#